data_AF-A0A959KV35-F1
#
_entry.id   AF-A0A959KV35-F1
#
_cell.length_a   1.000
_cell.length_b   1.000
_cell.length_c   1.000
_cell.angle_alpha   90.00
_cell.angle_beta   90.00
_cell.angle_gamma   90.00
#
_symmetry.space_group_name_H-M   'P 1'
#
loop_
_entity.id
_entity.type
_entity.pdbx_description
1 polymer ?
#
loop_
_entity_poly.entity_id
_entity_poly.type
_entity_poly.pdbx_seq_one_letter_code
_entity_poly.pdbx_strand_id
1 'polypeptide(L)' 'MPRYERKYRIDQLEPGLIEQWVRHHPASFRPLHPERQINNVYFDTCDLAAYQQNLMGVADRRKIRLRWYGEGATRMNA' A
#
# COMPACT_ATOMS: atom_id res chain seq x y z
N MET A 1 24.84 -3.01 -2.81
CA MET A 1 24.03 -2.03 -3.58
C MET A 1 22.90 -1.52 -2.70
N PRO A 2 22.51 -0.24 -2.78
CA PRO A 2 21.41 0.30 -1.99
C PRO A 2 20.05 -0.26 -2.45
N ARG A 3 19.12 -0.46 -1.51
CA ARG A 3 17.75 -0.87 -1.77
C ARG A 3 16.97 0.29 -2.39
N TYR A 4 16.19 0.01 -3.44
CA TYR A 4 15.29 0.97 -4.07
C TYR A 4 13.84 0.47 -4.03
N GLU A 5 12.89 1.40 -3.98
CA GLU A 5 11.46 1.15 -4.13
C GLU A 5 10.93 2.06 -5.24
N ARG A 6 10.25 1.49 -6.24
CA ARG A 6 9.64 2.23 -7.36
C ARG A 6 8.15 1.93 -7.40
N LYS A 7 7.32 2.97 -7.56
CA LYS A 7 5.86 2.88 -7.66
C LYS A 7 5.43 3.43 -9.01
N TYR A 8 4.55 2.70 -9.69
CA TYR A 8 4.04 3.08 -10.99
C TYR A 8 2.52 3.20 -10.88
N ARG A 9 1.97 4.26 -11.48
CA ARG A 9 0.55 4.32 -11.78
C ARG A 9 0.33 3.51 -13.05
N ILE A 10 -0.63 2.60 -13.01
CA ILE A 10 -0.99 1.76 -14.14
C ILE A 10 -2.34 2.25 -14.62
N ASP A 11 -2.34 2.92 -15.76
CA ASP A 11 -3.55 3.35 -16.44
C ASP A 11 -3.70 2.52 -17.73
N GLN A 12 -4.91 2.04 -18.04
CA GLN A 12 -5.27 1.41 -19.32
C GLN A 12 -4.55 0.10 -19.69
N LEU A 13 -3.86 -0.56 -18.74
CA LEU A 13 -3.23 -1.86 -18.95
C LEU A 13 -4.06 -2.97 -18.30
N GLU A 14 -4.25 -4.06 -19.04
CA GLU A 14 -4.91 -5.27 -18.53
C GLU A 14 -4.06 -5.91 -17.42
N PRO A 15 -4.64 -6.28 -16.26
CA PRO A 15 -3.93 -6.90 -15.14
C PRO A 15 -3.05 -8.11 -15.53
N GLY A 16 -3.53 -8.94 -16.46
CA GLY A 16 -2.81 -10.13 -16.91
C GLY A 16 -1.48 -9.83 -17.60
N LEU A 17 -1.36 -8.70 -18.32
CA LEU A 17 -0.10 -8.31 -18.96
C LEU A 17 0.95 -7.92 -17.92
N ILE A 18 0.52 -7.21 -16.87
CA ILE A 18 1.39 -6.81 -15.75
C ILE A 18 1.86 -8.04 -14.98
N GLU A 19 0.95 -8.98 -14.72
CA GLU A 19 1.31 -10.24 -14.07
C GLU A 19 2.34 -11.03 -14.90
N GLN A 20 2.15 -11.10 -16.22
CA GLN A 20 3.12 -11.73 -17.13
C GLN A 20 4.49 -11.06 -17.00
N TRP A 21 4.57 -9.73 -17.05
CA TRP A 21 5.84 -9.01 -16.89
C TRP A 21 6.53 -9.28 -15.55
N VAL A 22 5.78 -9.30 -14.45
CA VAL A 22 6.33 -9.59 -13.10
C VAL A 22 6.88 -11.01 -13.04
N ARG A 23 6.15 -12.00 -13.59
CA ARG A 23 6.57 -13.42 -13.61
C ARG A 23 7.80 -13.67 -14.49
N HIS A 24 7.94 -12.95 -15.60
CA HIS A 24 9.08 -13.08 -16.52
C HIS A 24 10.26 -12.14 -16.22
N HIS A 25 10.17 -11.32 -15.17
CA HIS A 25 11.25 -10.42 -14.81
C HIS A 25 12.50 -11.23 -14.38
N PRO A 26 13.73 -10.85 -14.80
CA PRO A 26 14.97 -11.59 -14.49
C PRO A 26 15.27 -11.76 -12.98
N ALA A 27 14.63 -10.95 -12.14
CA ALA A 27 14.72 -11.06 -10.68
C ALA A 27 13.84 -12.18 -10.09
N SER A 28 13.09 -12.91 -10.91
CA SER A 28 12.28 -14.08 -10.52
C SER A 28 11.37 -13.81 -9.32
N PHE A 29 10.54 -12.76 -9.44
CA PHE A 29 9.63 -12.37 -8.36
C PHE A 29 8.66 -13.50 -8.01
N ARG A 30 8.42 -13.68 -6.71
CA ARG A 30 7.46 -14.67 -6.17
C ARG A 30 6.58 -14.02 -5.12
N PRO A 31 5.34 -14.50 -4.93
CA PRO A 31 4.48 -14.04 -3.85
C PRO A 31 5.20 -14.20 -2.50
N LEU A 32 5.32 -13.12 -1.74
CA LEU A 32 5.88 -13.15 -0.37
C LEU A 32 4.82 -13.58 0.67
N HIS A 33 3.55 -13.40 0.33
CA HIS A 33 2.41 -13.64 1.20
C HIS A 33 1.30 -14.34 0.42
N PRO A 34 0.44 -15.12 1.09
CA PRO A 34 -0.76 -15.67 0.46
C PRO A 34 -1.70 -14.54 0.02
N GLU A 35 -2.55 -14.85 -0.95
CA GLU A 35 -3.63 -13.97 -1.38
C GLU A 35 -4.49 -13.57 -0.19
N ARG A 36 -4.70 -12.27 -0.03
CA ARG A 36 -5.41 -11.71 1.12
C ARG A 36 -5.92 -10.31 0.82
N GLN A 37 -7.09 -9.99 1.35
CA GLN A 37 -7.53 -8.61 1.45
C GLN A 37 -6.69 -7.87 2.50
N ILE A 38 -6.21 -6.68 2.18
CA ILE A 38 -5.47 -5.82 3.10
C ILE A 38 -6.28 -4.55 3.31
N ASN A 39 -6.71 -4.31 4.55
CA ASN A 39 -7.50 -3.14 4.89
C ASN A 39 -6.68 -2.15 5.72
N ASN A 40 -6.94 -0.86 5.57
CA ASN A 40 -6.25 0.20 6.32
C ASN A 40 -7.24 1.31 6.68
N VAL A 41 -7.24 1.73 7.93
CA VAL A 41 -7.81 3.02 8.37
C VAL A 41 -6.66 3.91 8.79
N TYR A 42 -6.52 5.07 8.13
CA TYR A 42 -5.53 6.08 8.48
C TYR A 42 -6.14 7.05 9.46
N PHE A 43 -5.41 7.33 10.54
CA PHE A 43 -5.80 8.33 11.52
C PHE A 43 -5.15 9.66 11.20
N ASP A 44 -5.89 10.73 11.44
CA ASP A 44 -5.42 12.10 11.32
C ASP A 44 -5.89 12.91 12.52
N THR A 45 -5.37 14.11 12.65
CA THR A 45 -5.84 15.12 13.60
C THR A 45 -7.03 15.88 13.03
N CYS A 46 -7.78 16.60 13.88
CA CYS A 46 -8.94 17.38 13.43
C CYS A 46 -8.59 18.47 12.41
N ASP A 47 -7.34 18.95 12.42
CA ASP A 47 -6.76 19.92 11.48
C ASP A 47 -6.11 19.27 10.24
N LEU A 48 -6.24 17.94 10.07
CA LEU A 48 -5.73 17.19 8.92
C LEU A 48 -4.21 17.31 8.74
N ALA A 49 -3.46 17.34 9.84
CA ALA A 49 -2.02 17.58 9.81
C ALA A 49 -1.27 16.52 8.99
N ALA A 50 -1.64 15.24 9.09
CA ALA A 50 -0.98 14.16 8.35
C ALA A 50 -1.28 14.23 6.85
N TYR A 51 -2.50 14.59 6.48
CA TYR A 51 -2.87 14.91 5.10
C TYR A 51 -2.04 16.06 4.53
N GLN A 52 -1.94 17.19 5.23
CA GLN A 52 -1.17 18.35 4.77
C GLN A 52 0.31 18.01 4.60
N GLN A 53 0.91 17.31 5.57
CA GLN A 53 2.28 16.80 5.46
C GLN A 53 2.48 15.88 4.25
N ASN A 54 1.48 15.06 3.91
CA ASN A 54 1.55 14.24 2.71
C ASN A 54 1.53 15.07 1.42
N LEU A 55 0.66 16.07 1.33
CA LEU A 55 0.53 16.94 0.17
C LEU A 55 1.79 17.77 -0.07
N MET A 56 2.39 18.29 1.01
CA MET A 56 3.64 19.05 0.98
C MET A 56 4.89 18.18 0.74
N GLY A 57 4.74 16.86 0.66
CA GLY A 57 5.87 15.96 0.42
C GLY A 57 6.85 15.84 1.59
N VAL A 58 6.40 16.10 2.83
CA VAL A 58 7.26 16.01 4.03
C VAL A 58 7.80 14.59 4.17
N ALA A 59 9.13 14.46 4.13
CA ALA A 59 9.81 13.17 4.14
C ALA A 59 9.65 12.47 5.50
N ASP A 60 9.96 13.19 6.58
CA ASP A 60 9.77 12.71 7.96
C ASP A 60 8.37 13.06 8.46
N ARG A 61 7.41 12.16 8.22
CA ARG A 61 6.02 12.30 8.64
C ARG A 61 5.51 11.03 9.28
N ARG A 62 4.61 11.17 10.25
CA ARG A 62 3.95 10.03 10.91
C ARG A 62 2.76 9.55 10.09
N LYS A 63 2.64 8.23 9.91
CA LYS A 63 1.49 7.57 9.25
C LYS A 63 0.87 6.59 10.22
N ILE A 64 -0.08 7.05 11.02
CA ILE A 64 -0.76 6.23 12.01
C ILE A 64 -1.90 5.49 11.30
N ARG A 65 -1.91 4.15 11.39
CA ARG A 65 -2.95 3.34 10.75
C ARG A 65 -3.28 2.08 11.55
N LEU A 66 -4.56 1.70 11.51
CA LEU A 66 -5.00 0.34 11.83
C LEU A 66 -5.02 -0.47 10.54
N ARG A 67 -4.27 -1.59 10.50
CA ARG A 67 -4.23 -2.52 9.36
C ARG A 67 -4.64 -3.91 9.81
N TRP A 68 -5.53 -4.54 9.06
CA TRP A 68 -5.90 -5.94 9.24
C TRP A 68 -5.96 -6.67 7.89
N TYR A 69 -6.06 -8.00 7.96
CA TYR A 69 -6.06 -8.89 6.81
C TYR A 69 -7.33 -9.76 6.81
N GLY A 70 -7.99 -9.91 5.66
CA GLY A 70 -9.26 -10.63 5.51
C GLY A 70 -10.51 -9.79 5.82
N GLU A 71 -11.68 -10.44 5.85
CA GLU A 71 -13.00 -9.77 5.91
C GLU A 71 -13.39 -9.24 7.30
N GLY A 72 -12.71 -9.66 8.36
CA GLY A 72 -13.08 -9.29 9.73
C GLY A 72 -12.48 -7.97 10.19
N ALA A 73 -13.22 -6.86 10.05
CA ALA A 73 -13.11 -5.79 11.04
C ALA A 73 -14.08 -6.15 12.16
N THR A 74 -13.61 -6.88 13.17
CA THR A 74 -14.40 -7.19 14.37
C THR A 74 -15.08 -5.91 14.86
N ARG A 75 -16.41 -5.92 14.94
CA ARG A 75 -17.25 -4.82 15.42
C ARG A 75 -16.64 -4.22 16.68
N MET A 76 -16.13 -3.00 16.59
CA MET A 76 -15.87 -2.20 17.79
C MET A 76 -17.21 -1.63 18.20
N ASN A 77 -17.95 -2.37 19.03
CA ASN A 77 -19.08 -1.80 19.75
C ASN A 77 -18.50 -0.75 20.72
N ALA A 78 -19.05 0.46 20.66
CA ALA A 78 -18.76 1.55 21.58
C ALA A 78 -19.26 1.25 22.99
#